data_AF-A0A961YWZ6-F1
#
_entry.id   AF-A0A961YWZ6-F1
#
_cell.length_a   1.000
_cell.length_b   1.000
_cell.length_c   1.000
_cell.angle_alpha   90.00
_cell.angle_beta   90.00
_cell.angle_gamma   90.00
#
_symmetry.space_group_name_H-M   'P 1'
#
loop_
_entity.id
_entity.type
_entity.pdbx_description
1 polymer ?
#
loop_
_entity_poly.entity_id
_entity_poly.type
_entity_poly.pdbx_seq_one_letter_code
_entity_poly.pdbx_strand_id
1 'polypeptide(L)'
;MRGLLDRNHAIVNGRPVSEVLSGTTSRSYAARLSAVERALQARSDDEWLASLTKTEKADPETAAQIVKLRRWYYGGSKQGGPPPLRVRDPKLRVVPTGELVDRFATLAIREDGAGFEASERIYWKIEALEDELAWREGDEGPRALLGLYTHPHVAVRERAARATREVAADLSKSRLEAIDDDGWTPDGGPTGVVPGGPVHAKAKGAKPRGKRVLLGKMTARELVERYVAISEAQFEATEREEIARVNRLFGLRVAVEEELKRRDGDQRRALLPLLQHRNLQVRLNAATATRAIDPKAARRALDAIAATHWMPYAADARGLLRGLDEGMFRPG
;
A
#
# COMPACT_ATOMS: atom_id res chain seq x y z
N MET A 1 -25.09 -11.71 -8.64
CA MET A 1 -24.52 -11.22 -9.91
C MET A 1 -24.71 -9.72 -10.18
N ARG A 2 -25.44 -8.95 -9.35
CA ARG A 2 -25.53 -7.47 -9.46
C ARG A 2 -24.35 -6.70 -8.86
N GLY A 3 -23.56 -7.31 -7.98
CA GLY A 3 -22.44 -6.65 -7.27
C GLY A 3 -21.07 -6.74 -7.95
N LEU A 4 -20.97 -7.22 -9.20
CA LEU A 4 -19.70 -7.36 -9.92
C LEU A 4 -19.44 -6.26 -10.97
N LEU A 5 -20.42 -5.39 -11.24
CA LEU A 5 -20.31 -4.34 -12.27
C LEU A 5 -20.27 -2.91 -11.72
N ASP A 6 -20.46 -2.72 -10.41
CA ASP A 6 -20.14 -1.44 -9.73
C ASP A 6 -18.63 -1.21 -9.56
N ARG A 7 -17.78 -2.19 -9.93
CA ARG A 7 -16.32 -2.14 -9.70
C ARG A 7 -15.48 -2.02 -10.98
N ASN A 8 -16.10 -1.75 -12.13
CA ASN A 8 -15.35 -1.52 -13.37
C ASN A 8 -15.20 -0.02 -13.62
N HIS A 9 -14.17 0.58 -13.00
CA HIS A 9 -13.70 1.94 -13.26
C HIS A 9 -12.75 1.98 -14.46
N ALA A 10 -13.17 1.45 -15.61
CA ALA A 10 -12.46 1.71 -16.85
C ALA A 10 -12.65 3.20 -17.22
N ILE A 11 -11.56 3.88 -17.57
CA ILE A 11 -11.58 5.29 -17.99
C ILE A 11 -11.24 5.34 -19.48
N VAL A 12 -12.14 5.92 -20.28
CA VAL A 12 -11.91 6.20 -21.70
C VAL A 12 -11.95 7.71 -21.89
N ASN A 13 -10.87 8.30 -22.39
CA ASN A 13 -10.73 9.76 -22.59
C ASN A 13 -11.02 10.59 -21.32
N GLY A 14 -10.66 10.09 -20.14
CA GLY A 14 -10.80 10.82 -18.87
C GLY A 14 -12.20 10.78 -18.24
N ARG A 15 -13.13 9.96 -18.73
CA ARG A 15 -14.45 9.74 -18.12
C ARG A 15 -14.68 8.27 -17.78
N PRO A 16 -15.45 7.95 -16.70
CA PRO A 16 -15.85 6.59 -16.39
C PRO A 16 -16.70 6.00 -17.53
N VAL A 17 -16.40 4.75 -17.94
CA VAL A 17 -17.15 4.02 -18.97
C VAL A 17 -18.66 3.94 -18.64
N SER A 18 -19.03 3.91 -17.36
CA SER A 18 -20.43 3.96 -16.91
C SER A 18 -21.16 5.26 -17.30
N GLU A 19 -20.44 6.38 -17.37
CA GLU A 19 -21.00 7.70 -17.74
C GLU A 19 -21.27 7.80 -19.25
N VAL A 20 -20.43 7.15 -20.07
CA VAL A 20 -20.57 7.09 -21.53
C VAL A 20 -21.75 6.21 -21.96
N LEU A 21 -22.21 5.29 -21.10
CA LEU A 21 -23.15 4.22 -21.46
C LEU A 21 -24.55 4.32 -20.82
N SER A 22 -24.82 5.35 -20.01
CA SER A 22 -26.02 5.45 -19.16
C SER A 22 -27.36 5.77 -19.86
N GLY A 23 -27.40 5.85 -21.21
CA GLY A 23 -28.59 6.27 -21.96
C GLY A 23 -29.65 5.20 -22.28
N THR A 24 -29.55 3.95 -21.82
CA THR A 24 -30.52 2.89 -22.23
C THR A 24 -30.86 1.85 -21.16
N THR A 25 -32.06 1.28 -21.26
CA THR A 25 -32.69 0.41 -20.25
C THR A 25 -31.99 -0.96 -20.07
N SER A 26 -32.01 -1.46 -18.84
CA SER A 26 -31.20 -2.58 -18.31
C SER A 26 -31.34 -3.94 -19.03
N ARG A 27 -32.49 -4.28 -19.62
CA ARG A 27 -32.63 -5.53 -20.42
C ARG A 27 -31.96 -5.44 -21.79
N SER A 28 -31.92 -4.26 -22.40
CA SER A 28 -31.19 -4.05 -23.66
C SER A 28 -29.68 -4.07 -23.45
N TYR A 29 -29.22 -3.65 -22.27
CA TYR A 29 -27.82 -3.63 -21.88
C TYR A 29 -27.22 -5.04 -21.81
N ALA A 30 -27.84 -5.97 -21.07
CA ALA A 30 -27.31 -7.34 -20.96
C ALA A 30 -27.29 -8.08 -22.30
N ALA A 31 -28.33 -7.92 -23.13
CA ALA A 31 -28.39 -8.55 -24.45
C ALA A 31 -27.36 -7.97 -25.43
N ARG A 32 -27.15 -6.64 -25.41
CA ARG A 32 -26.10 -5.97 -26.21
C ARG A 32 -24.71 -6.33 -25.70
N LEU A 33 -24.51 -6.41 -24.39
CA LEU A 33 -23.23 -6.81 -23.79
C LEU A 33 -22.89 -8.25 -24.19
N SER A 34 -23.84 -9.19 -24.10
CA SER A 34 -23.62 -10.57 -24.56
C SER A 34 -23.50 -10.71 -26.08
N ALA A 35 -24.08 -9.81 -26.88
CA ALA A 35 -23.88 -9.77 -28.33
C ALA A 35 -22.51 -9.21 -28.70
N VAL A 36 -22.06 -8.16 -27.99
CA VAL A 36 -20.72 -7.60 -28.08
C VAL A 36 -19.73 -8.67 -27.64
N GLU A 37 -19.84 -9.27 -26.46
CA GLU A 37 -18.98 -10.36 -25.97
C GLU A 37 -18.86 -11.52 -26.96
N ARG A 38 -19.97 -11.96 -27.59
CA ARG A 38 -19.95 -12.98 -28.65
C ARG A 38 -19.22 -12.53 -29.92
N ALA A 39 -19.43 -11.28 -30.34
CA ALA A 39 -18.70 -10.69 -31.46
C ALA A 39 -17.21 -10.49 -31.15
N LEU A 40 -16.87 -10.16 -29.89
CA LEU A 40 -15.50 -10.03 -29.39
C LEU A 40 -14.82 -11.40 -29.27
N GLN A 41 -15.56 -12.50 -29.08
CA GLN A 41 -15.05 -13.88 -29.08
C GLN A 41 -14.85 -14.46 -30.47
N ALA A 42 -15.63 -14.03 -31.47
CA ALA A 42 -15.60 -14.61 -32.83
C ALA A 42 -14.42 -14.17 -33.71
N ARG A 43 -13.72 -13.09 -33.34
CA ARG A 43 -12.57 -12.58 -34.11
C ARG A 43 -11.27 -13.31 -33.79
N SER A 44 -10.43 -13.54 -34.79
CA SER A 44 -9.06 -14.01 -34.55
C SER A 44 -8.23 -12.93 -33.84
N ASP A 45 -7.12 -13.33 -33.22
CA ASP A 45 -6.20 -12.38 -32.57
C ASP A 45 -5.64 -11.36 -33.58
N ASP A 46 -5.42 -11.77 -34.83
CA ASP A 46 -4.93 -10.91 -35.92
C ASP A 46 -5.97 -9.89 -36.38
N GLU A 47 -7.25 -10.28 -36.43
CA GLU A 47 -8.36 -9.37 -36.75
C GLU A 47 -8.56 -8.30 -35.68
N TRP A 48 -8.31 -8.65 -34.41
CA TRP A 48 -8.35 -7.72 -33.29
C TRP A 48 -7.18 -6.75 -33.32
N LEU A 49 -5.95 -7.24 -33.50
CA LEU A 49 -4.75 -6.42 -33.67
C LEU A 49 -4.94 -5.42 -34.82
N ALA A 50 -5.43 -5.88 -35.98
CA ALA A 50 -5.71 -5.03 -37.11
C ALA A 50 -6.82 -3.99 -36.82
N SER A 51 -7.87 -4.37 -36.10
CA SER A 51 -8.97 -3.46 -35.73
C SER A 51 -8.53 -2.38 -34.74
N LEU A 52 -7.74 -2.74 -33.73
CA LEU A 52 -7.20 -1.81 -32.72
C LEU A 52 -6.24 -0.80 -33.36
N THR A 53 -5.36 -1.28 -34.24
CA THR A 53 -4.38 -0.43 -34.92
C THR A 53 -5.04 0.49 -35.96
N LYS A 54 -6.03 -0.01 -36.71
CA LYS A 54 -6.64 0.70 -37.84
C LYS A 54 -7.82 1.60 -37.44
N THR A 55 -8.70 1.11 -36.58
CA THR A 55 -9.98 1.78 -36.26
C THR A 55 -9.85 2.62 -35.01
N GLU A 56 -9.13 2.11 -34.00
CA GLU A 56 -9.00 2.74 -32.69
C GLU A 56 -7.69 3.52 -32.54
N LYS A 57 -6.84 3.50 -33.56
CA LYS A 57 -5.52 4.15 -33.60
C LYS A 57 -4.63 3.79 -32.40
N ALA A 58 -4.84 2.63 -31.79
CA ALA A 58 -3.93 2.12 -30.78
C ALA A 58 -2.57 1.87 -31.45
N ASP A 59 -1.49 2.24 -30.78
CA ASP A 59 -0.18 1.86 -31.26
C ASP A 59 -0.03 0.32 -31.20
N PRO A 60 0.85 -0.27 -32.02
CA PRO A 60 0.97 -1.72 -32.13
C PRO A 60 1.28 -2.44 -30.81
N GLU A 61 1.98 -1.78 -29.88
CA GLU A 61 2.34 -2.33 -28.57
C GLU A 61 1.10 -2.41 -27.68
N THR A 62 0.31 -1.33 -27.61
CA THR A 62 -0.98 -1.30 -26.90
C THR A 62 -1.96 -2.32 -27.47
N ALA A 63 -2.05 -2.43 -28.80
CA ALA A 63 -2.92 -3.40 -29.46
C ALA A 63 -2.53 -4.84 -29.11
N ALA A 64 -1.23 -5.16 -29.07
CA ALA A 64 -0.73 -6.48 -28.68
C ALA A 64 -0.98 -6.81 -27.21
N GLN A 65 -0.90 -5.84 -26.30
CA GLN A 65 -1.23 -6.06 -24.89
C GLN A 65 -2.74 -6.35 -24.69
N ILE A 66 -3.62 -5.64 -25.40
CA ILE A 66 -5.07 -5.87 -25.35
C ILE A 66 -5.40 -7.30 -25.80
N VAL A 67 -4.76 -7.79 -26.87
CA VAL A 67 -4.94 -9.17 -27.34
C VAL A 67 -4.40 -10.20 -26.34
N LYS A 68 -3.27 -9.95 -25.68
CA LYS A 68 -2.76 -10.82 -24.60
C LYS A 68 -3.76 -10.91 -23.44
N LEU A 69 -4.35 -9.80 -23.01
CA LEU A 69 -5.36 -9.86 -21.94
C LEU A 69 -6.64 -10.55 -22.36
N ARG A 70 -7.08 -10.38 -23.61
CA ARG A 70 -8.22 -11.12 -24.16
C ARG A 70 -7.94 -12.62 -24.10
N ARG A 71 -6.77 -13.07 -24.56
CA ARG A 71 -6.36 -14.48 -24.52
C ARG A 71 -6.33 -15.01 -23.08
N TRP A 72 -5.90 -14.21 -22.11
CA TRP A 72 -5.91 -14.59 -20.70
C TRP A 72 -7.34 -14.67 -20.13
N TYR A 73 -8.16 -13.63 -20.35
CA TYR A 73 -9.51 -13.50 -19.80
C TYR A 73 -10.46 -14.57 -20.35
N TYR A 74 -10.33 -14.92 -21.64
CA TYR A 74 -11.16 -15.94 -22.29
C TYR A 74 -10.48 -17.32 -22.39
N GLY A 75 -9.17 -17.42 -22.16
CA GLY A 75 -8.40 -18.67 -22.25
C GLY A 75 -8.33 -19.49 -20.95
N GLY A 76 -8.99 -19.05 -19.88
CA GLY A 76 -9.26 -19.90 -18.72
C GLY A 76 -8.06 -20.25 -17.82
N SER A 77 -7.13 -19.32 -17.60
CA SER A 77 -6.05 -19.57 -16.62
C SER A 77 -6.65 -19.62 -15.20
N LYS A 78 -6.54 -20.77 -14.53
CA LYS A 78 -7.17 -21.03 -13.23
C LYS A 78 -6.36 -20.56 -12.01
N GLN A 79 -5.17 -19.98 -12.16
CA GLN A 79 -4.37 -19.52 -11.02
C GLN A 79 -3.54 -18.29 -11.38
N GLY A 80 -3.73 -17.20 -10.61
CA GLY A 80 -3.10 -15.89 -10.81
C GLY A 80 -3.93 -15.02 -11.74
N GLY A 81 -4.49 -13.91 -11.21
CA GLY A 81 -5.20 -12.91 -12.03
C GLY A 81 -4.32 -12.37 -13.17
N PRO A 82 -4.87 -11.66 -14.16
CA PRO A 82 -4.04 -11.11 -15.22
C PRO A 82 -3.08 -10.12 -14.57
N PRO A 83 -1.80 -10.06 -14.99
CA PRO A 83 -1.03 -8.87 -14.70
C PRO A 83 -1.83 -7.67 -15.24
N PRO A 84 -1.94 -6.58 -14.48
CA PRO A 84 -2.68 -5.41 -14.93
C PRO A 84 -2.19 -4.97 -16.31
N LEU A 85 -3.10 -4.47 -17.16
CA LEU A 85 -2.75 -3.82 -18.41
C LEU A 85 -1.89 -2.59 -18.10
N ARG A 86 -0.57 -2.74 -18.21
CA ARG A 86 0.38 -1.63 -18.05
C ARG A 86 0.61 -0.98 -19.40
N VAL A 87 -0.32 -0.12 -19.80
CA VAL A 87 -0.16 0.73 -20.97
C VAL A 87 0.82 1.84 -20.61
N ARG A 88 1.99 1.85 -21.26
CA ARG A 88 2.97 2.93 -21.10
C ARG A 88 2.36 4.27 -21.48
N ASP A 89 2.38 5.24 -20.57
CA ASP A 89 2.03 6.61 -20.90
C ASP A 89 3.09 7.19 -21.86
N PRO A 90 2.74 7.53 -23.12
CA PRO A 90 3.69 8.05 -24.09
C PRO A 90 4.36 9.35 -23.63
N LYS A 91 3.73 10.10 -22.72
CA LYS A 91 4.29 11.34 -22.16
C LYS A 91 5.43 11.06 -21.18
N LEU A 92 5.44 9.90 -20.52
CA LEU A 92 6.49 9.55 -19.57
C LEU A 92 7.73 8.97 -20.27
N ARG A 93 7.58 8.38 -21.47
CA ARG A 93 8.68 7.80 -22.27
C ARG A 93 9.82 8.77 -22.56
N VAL A 94 9.48 10.03 -22.82
CA VAL A 94 10.45 11.08 -23.15
C VAL A 94 11.05 11.76 -21.92
N VAL A 95 10.55 11.46 -20.72
CA VAL A 95 11.04 12.05 -19.47
C VAL A 95 12.31 11.31 -19.02
N PRO A 96 13.39 12.01 -18.66
CA PRO A 96 14.59 11.38 -18.11
C PRO A 96 14.32 10.65 -16.79
N THR A 97 15.04 9.55 -16.53
CA THR A 97 14.88 8.73 -15.32
C THR A 97 14.99 9.55 -14.02
N GLY A 98 15.95 10.48 -13.94
CA GLY A 98 16.10 11.35 -12.75
C GLY A 98 14.85 12.20 -12.48
N GLU A 99 14.22 12.74 -13.52
CA GLU A 99 13.00 13.53 -13.39
C GLU A 99 11.79 12.65 -13.01
N LEU A 100 11.73 11.39 -13.49
CA LEU A 100 10.71 10.43 -13.05
C LEU A 100 10.82 10.14 -11.54
N VAL A 101 12.05 9.98 -11.02
CA VAL A 101 12.33 9.78 -9.59
C VAL A 101 11.90 11.00 -8.76
N ASP A 102 12.18 12.22 -9.22
CA ASP A 102 11.77 13.46 -8.53
C ASP A 102 10.25 13.63 -8.50
N ARG A 103 9.58 13.32 -9.62
CA ARG A 103 8.10 13.32 -9.71
C ARG A 103 7.49 12.27 -8.79
N PHE A 104 8.09 11.09 -8.71
CA PHE A 104 7.68 10.02 -7.80
C PHE A 104 7.72 10.48 -6.34
N ALA A 105 8.86 11.05 -5.91
CA ALA A 105 9.00 11.55 -4.54
C ALA A 105 7.99 12.67 -4.23
N THR A 106 7.79 13.59 -5.16
CA THR A 106 6.80 14.68 -5.03
C THR A 106 5.39 14.15 -4.86
N LEU A 107 4.99 13.16 -5.67
CA LEU A 107 3.66 12.57 -5.58
C LEU A 107 3.47 11.76 -4.29
N ALA A 108 4.47 11.02 -3.84
CA ALA A 108 4.40 10.28 -2.57
C ALA A 108 4.24 11.22 -1.35
N ILE A 109 4.86 12.42 -1.37
CA ILE A 109 4.62 13.45 -0.34
C ILE A 109 3.17 13.96 -0.41
N ARG A 110 2.68 14.23 -1.61
CA ARG A 110 1.31 14.73 -1.81
C ARG A 110 0.25 13.69 -1.44
N GLU A 111 0.49 12.42 -1.76
CA GLU A 111 -0.38 11.29 -1.40
C GLU A 111 -0.55 11.23 0.12
N ASP A 112 0.54 11.43 0.86
CA ASP A 112 0.52 11.40 2.33
C ASP A 112 -0.39 12.47 2.95
N GLY A 113 -0.33 13.69 2.42
CA GLY A 113 -1.16 14.81 2.88
C GLY A 113 -2.57 14.86 2.26
N ALA A 114 -2.91 13.94 1.38
CA ALA A 114 -4.17 13.99 0.62
C ALA A 114 -5.32 13.29 1.35
N GLY A 115 -6.50 13.90 1.31
CA GLY A 115 -7.75 13.21 1.62
C GLY A 115 -8.07 12.11 0.60
N PHE A 116 -9.05 11.25 0.90
CA PHE A 116 -9.33 10.01 0.16
C PHE A 116 -9.42 10.19 -1.38
N GLU A 117 -10.25 11.10 -1.87
CA GLU A 117 -10.43 11.32 -3.33
C GLU A 117 -9.18 11.86 -4.04
N ALA A 118 -8.38 12.67 -3.34
CA ALA A 118 -7.13 13.18 -3.88
C ALA A 118 -6.05 12.09 -3.86
N SER A 119 -6.04 11.24 -2.83
CA SER A 119 -5.13 10.12 -2.67
C SER A 119 -5.27 9.13 -3.83
N GLU A 120 -6.50 8.77 -4.21
CA GLU A 120 -6.74 7.84 -5.34
C GLU A 120 -6.17 8.37 -6.67
N ARG A 121 -6.41 9.65 -7.01
CA ARG A 121 -5.85 10.25 -8.23
C ARG A 121 -4.33 10.35 -8.22
N ILE A 122 -3.72 10.50 -7.05
CA ILE A 122 -2.27 10.54 -6.89
C ILE A 122 -1.69 9.14 -7.00
N TYR A 123 -2.34 8.14 -6.40
CA TYR A 123 -1.98 6.73 -6.47
C TYR A 123 -1.78 6.27 -7.92
N TRP A 124 -2.76 6.51 -8.80
CA TRP A 124 -2.66 6.12 -10.21
C TRP A 124 -1.51 6.81 -10.97
N LYS A 125 -1.13 8.03 -10.55
CA LYS A 125 0.03 8.72 -11.13
C LYS A 125 1.35 8.13 -10.65
N ILE A 126 1.43 7.71 -9.39
CA ILE A 126 2.60 7.02 -8.84
C ILE A 126 2.76 5.68 -9.57
N GLU A 127 1.69 4.90 -9.70
CA GLU A 127 1.73 3.61 -10.41
C GLU A 127 2.18 3.75 -11.87
N ALA A 128 1.70 4.78 -12.58
CA ALA A 128 2.17 5.06 -13.94
C ALA A 128 3.68 5.40 -14.00
N LEU A 129 4.24 6.04 -12.97
CA LEU A 129 5.69 6.29 -12.87
C LEU A 129 6.46 5.00 -12.53
N GLU A 130 5.94 4.18 -11.62
CA GLU A 130 6.53 2.88 -11.27
C GLU A 130 6.59 1.96 -12.50
N ASP A 131 5.51 1.92 -13.27
CA ASP A 131 5.44 1.18 -14.52
C ASP A 131 6.47 1.69 -15.52
N GLU A 132 6.48 3.00 -15.81
CA GLU A 132 7.45 3.57 -16.74
C GLU A 132 8.91 3.30 -16.31
N LEU A 133 9.20 3.36 -15.02
CA LEU A 133 10.53 3.02 -14.50
C LEU A 133 10.84 1.53 -14.71
N ALA A 134 9.92 0.62 -14.39
CA ALA A 134 10.07 -0.82 -14.64
C ALA A 134 10.28 -1.18 -16.11
N TRP A 135 9.86 -0.29 -17.00
CA TRP A 135 9.97 -0.40 -18.44
C TRP A 135 11.30 0.11 -19.02
N ARG A 136 12.08 0.91 -18.30
CA ARG A 136 13.40 1.36 -18.77
C ARG A 136 14.34 0.16 -18.96
N GLU A 137 15.32 0.29 -19.86
CA GLU A 137 16.19 -0.84 -20.21
C GLU A 137 16.87 -1.44 -18.96
N GLY A 138 16.62 -2.74 -18.73
CA GLY A 138 17.12 -3.47 -17.58
C GLY A 138 16.50 -3.08 -16.24
N ASP A 139 17.14 -3.52 -15.15
CA ASP A 139 16.70 -3.19 -13.79
C ASP A 139 17.05 -1.75 -13.37
N GLU A 140 17.67 -0.95 -14.24
CA GLU A 140 18.21 0.38 -13.90
C GLU A 140 17.10 1.37 -13.52
N GLY A 141 15.94 1.27 -14.17
CA GLY A 141 14.80 2.15 -13.90
C GLY A 141 14.27 1.98 -12.47
N PRO A 142 13.82 0.79 -12.05
CA PRO A 142 13.39 0.57 -10.68
C PRO A 142 14.52 0.80 -9.67
N ARG A 143 15.76 0.41 -9.98
CA ARG A 143 16.91 0.64 -9.09
C ARG A 143 17.19 2.13 -8.85
N ALA A 144 16.78 3.03 -9.74
CA ALA A 144 16.87 4.47 -9.51
C ALA A 144 16.08 4.94 -8.27
N LEU A 145 15.01 4.23 -7.89
CA LEU A 145 14.25 4.52 -6.67
C LEU A 145 15.00 4.13 -5.39
N LEU A 146 16.08 3.34 -5.46
CA LEU A 146 16.88 3.01 -4.27
C LEU A 146 17.52 4.24 -3.63
N GLY A 147 17.82 5.28 -4.42
CA GLY A 147 18.30 6.57 -3.91
C GLY A 147 17.30 7.28 -2.99
N LEU A 148 16.01 6.95 -3.09
CA LEU A 148 14.95 7.50 -2.25
C LEU A 148 14.83 6.82 -0.88
N TYR A 149 15.60 5.76 -0.61
CA TYR A 149 15.53 5.06 0.68
C TYR A 149 16.00 5.93 1.84
N THR A 150 16.85 6.93 1.58
CA THR A 150 17.32 7.90 2.56
C THR A 150 16.56 9.24 2.49
N HIS A 151 15.45 9.29 1.74
CA HIS A 151 14.67 10.52 1.60
C HIS A 151 14.10 10.98 2.96
N PRO A 152 14.11 12.29 3.30
CA PRO A 152 13.66 12.79 4.61
C PRO A 152 12.17 12.54 4.91
N HIS A 153 11.37 12.21 3.90
CA HIS A 153 9.94 11.96 4.01
C HIS A 153 9.63 10.46 4.04
N VAL A 154 8.95 10.00 5.10
CA VAL A 154 8.66 8.57 5.32
C VAL A 154 7.84 7.94 4.19
N ALA A 155 6.82 8.64 3.68
CA ALA A 155 6.00 8.11 2.58
C ALA A 155 6.81 7.86 1.31
N VAL A 156 7.82 8.70 1.03
CA VAL A 156 8.71 8.54 -0.13
C VAL A 156 9.56 7.29 0.03
N ARG A 157 10.16 7.10 1.21
CA ARG A 157 10.93 5.89 1.53
C ARG A 157 10.07 4.63 1.39
N GLU A 158 8.83 4.69 1.87
CA GLU A 158 7.97 3.51 1.92
C GLU A 158 7.55 3.11 0.52
N ARG A 159 7.12 4.09 -0.27
CA ARG A 159 6.76 3.88 -1.67
C ARG A 159 7.93 3.38 -2.48
N ALA A 160 9.10 4.01 -2.34
CA ALA A 160 10.31 3.54 -3.00
C ALA A 160 10.62 2.09 -2.63
N ALA A 161 10.60 1.74 -1.35
CA ALA A 161 10.90 0.38 -0.90
C ALA A 161 9.89 -0.68 -1.39
N ARG A 162 8.61 -0.31 -1.55
CA ARG A 162 7.60 -1.19 -2.13
C ARG A 162 7.80 -1.38 -3.63
N ALA A 163 8.03 -0.29 -4.36
CA ALA A 163 8.21 -0.28 -5.81
C ALA A 163 9.43 -1.11 -6.27
N THR A 164 10.44 -1.26 -5.42
CA THR A 164 11.70 -1.95 -5.74
C THR A 164 11.77 -3.38 -5.21
N ARG A 165 10.69 -3.94 -4.65
CA ARG A 165 10.68 -5.29 -4.05
C ARG A 165 11.16 -6.39 -5.01
N GLU A 166 10.85 -6.25 -6.29
CA GLU A 166 11.23 -7.26 -7.30
C GLU A 166 12.73 -7.19 -7.65
N VAL A 167 13.33 -6.00 -7.64
CA VAL A 167 14.72 -5.78 -8.05
C VAL A 167 15.72 -5.76 -6.89
N ALA A 168 15.23 -5.59 -5.65
CA ALA A 168 16.05 -5.42 -4.45
C ALA A 168 15.34 -5.93 -3.17
N ALA A 169 14.77 -7.15 -3.22
CA ALA A 169 13.90 -7.70 -2.18
C ALA A 169 14.42 -7.55 -0.73
N ASP A 170 15.67 -7.94 -0.46
CA ASP A 170 16.26 -7.88 0.89
C ASP A 170 16.44 -6.44 1.37
N LEU A 171 16.86 -5.55 0.45
CA LEU A 171 17.07 -4.14 0.77
C LEU A 171 15.73 -3.43 1.00
N SER A 172 14.73 -3.69 0.14
CA SER A 172 13.34 -3.23 0.31
C SER A 172 12.75 -3.69 1.64
N LYS A 173 12.96 -4.96 2.01
CA LYS A 173 12.51 -5.50 3.29
C LYS A 173 13.19 -4.79 4.47
N SER A 174 14.52 -4.69 4.45
CA SER A 174 15.29 -3.97 5.46
C SER A 174 14.83 -2.52 5.60
N ARG A 175 14.60 -1.82 4.48
CA ARG A 175 14.11 -0.44 4.47
C ARG A 175 12.71 -0.32 5.04
N LEU A 176 11.81 -1.26 4.77
CA LEU A 176 10.45 -1.27 5.33
C LEU A 176 10.45 -1.54 6.84
N GLU A 177 11.31 -2.45 7.31
CA GLU A 177 11.50 -2.73 8.74
C GLU A 177 12.07 -1.52 9.47
N ALA A 178 12.92 -0.76 8.79
CA ALA A 178 13.52 0.47 9.30
C ALA A 178 12.88 1.73 8.71
N ILE A 179 11.60 1.71 8.28
CA ILE A 179 11.06 2.78 7.41
C ILE A 179 11.12 4.18 8.01
N ASP A 180 11.10 4.20 9.32
CA ASP A 180 11.12 5.38 10.17
C ASP A 180 12.53 5.85 10.55
N ASP A 181 13.58 5.08 10.23
CA ASP A 181 14.97 5.35 10.57
C ASP A 181 15.64 6.25 9.52
N ASP A 182 15.85 7.52 9.90
CA ASP A 182 16.55 8.53 9.09
C ASP A 182 18.06 8.24 8.97
N GLY A 183 18.62 7.42 9.86
CA GLY A 183 20.03 7.00 9.85
C GLY A 183 20.26 5.62 9.24
N TRP A 184 19.22 4.99 8.70
CA TRP A 184 19.33 3.68 8.06
C TRP A 184 20.33 3.73 6.92
N THR A 185 21.18 2.72 6.89
CA THR A 185 22.09 2.43 5.79
C THR A 185 21.85 0.99 5.36
N PRO A 186 22.03 0.66 4.06
CA PRO A 186 22.10 -0.73 3.62
C PRO A 186 23.14 -1.49 4.45
N ASP A 187 22.73 -2.53 5.19
CA ASP A 187 23.69 -3.38 5.90
C ASP A 187 24.55 -4.13 4.86
N GLY A 188 25.87 -3.87 4.83
CA GLY A 188 26.85 -4.66 4.05
C GLY A 188 27.61 -3.98 2.90
N GLY A 189 27.53 -2.65 2.71
CA GLY A 189 28.28 -1.96 1.65
C GLY A 189 29.18 -0.82 2.16
N PRO A 190 30.50 -0.83 1.92
CA PRO A 190 31.36 0.32 2.16
C PRO A 190 31.04 1.37 1.10
N THR A 191 30.33 2.44 1.46
CA THR A 191 30.27 3.70 0.66
C THR A 191 30.24 3.47 -0.86
N GLY A 192 29.40 2.54 -1.31
CA GLY A 192 29.20 2.27 -2.73
C GLY A 192 28.21 3.31 -3.23
N VAL A 193 28.75 4.48 -3.57
CA VAL A 193 28.08 5.57 -4.28
C VAL A 193 27.06 4.97 -5.25
N VAL A 194 25.76 5.20 -5.03
CA VAL A 194 24.78 5.12 -6.12
C VAL A 194 25.21 6.22 -7.10
N PRO A 195 25.77 5.90 -8.28
CA PRO A 195 26.29 6.93 -9.17
C PRO A 195 25.12 7.74 -9.70
N GLY A 196 25.08 9.03 -9.38
CA GLY A 196 24.17 9.99 -10.03
C GLY A 196 22.90 10.40 -9.28
N GLY A 197 22.68 9.96 -8.03
CA GLY A 197 21.61 10.53 -7.22
C GLY A 197 21.94 11.98 -6.83
N PRO A 198 21.04 12.97 -7.03
CA PRO A 198 21.27 14.32 -6.55
C PRO A 198 21.50 14.28 -5.04
N VAL A 199 22.72 14.63 -4.63
CA VAL A 199 23.07 14.78 -3.23
C VAL A 199 22.30 16.00 -2.73
N HIS A 200 21.09 15.80 -2.20
CA HIS A 200 20.28 16.90 -1.71
C HIS A 200 21.10 17.70 -0.70
N ALA A 201 21.34 18.96 -1.05
CA ALA A 201 21.96 19.95 -0.20
C ALA A 201 21.26 19.91 1.17
N LYS A 202 22.03 19.74 2.25
CA LYS A 202 21.54 19.74 3.62
C LYS A 202 20.55 20.89 3.80
N ALA A 203 19.28 20.57 3.98
CA ALA A 203 18.27 21.53 4.36
C ALA A 203 18.68 22.15 5.70
N LYS A 204 19.31 23.34 5.64
CA LYS A 204 19.68 24.12 6.82
C LYS A 204 18.38 24.54 7.51
N GLY A 205 18.05 23.89 8.62
CA GLY A 205 16.93 24.30 9.49
C GLY A 205 16.00 23.17 9.96
N ALA A 206 16.13 21.94 9.44
CA ALA A 206 15.38 20.82 10.01
C ALA A 206 15.97 20.43 11.38
N LYS A 207 15.23 20.67 12.47
CA LYS A 207 15.56 20.08 13.78
C LYS A 207 15.80 18.57 13.58
N PRO A 208 16.90 18.00 14.12
CA PRO A 208 17.14 16.57 14.00
C PRO A 208 15.95 15.83 14.64
N ARG A 209 15.15 15.17 13.80
CA ARG A 209 14.14 14.23 14.28
C ARG A 209 14.93 13.12 14.98
N GLY A 210 14.55 12.84 16.22
CA GLY A 210 15.37 12.05 17.15
C GLY A 210 15.91 10.78 16.53
N LYS A 211 17.20 10.52 16.78
CA LYS A 211 17.95 9.30 16.44
C LYS A 211 17.05 8.07 16.64
N ARG A 212 16.59 7.42 15.56
CA ARG A 212 15.69 6.26 15.66
C ARG A 212 16.50 4.98 15.67
N VAL A 213 16.13 4.09 16.59
CA VAL A 213 16.88 2.91 16.99
C VAL A 213 16.28 1.67 16.32
N LEU A 214 17.12 0.79 15.79
CA LEU A 214 16.74 -0.54 15.29
C LEU A 214 15.99 -1.32 16.39
N LEU A 215 14.78 -1.84 16.11
CA LEU A 215 13.94 -2.51 17.11
C LEU A 215 14.66 -3.67 17.81
N GLY A 216 15.48 -4.44 17.07
CA GLY A 216 16.27 -5.54 17.62
C GLY A 216 17.32 -5.12 18.65
N LYS A 217 17.71 -3.84 18.68
CA LYS A 217 18.63 -3.27 19.70
C LYS A 217 17.89 -2.67 20.89
N MET A 218 16.57 -2.52 20.82
CA MET A 218 15.77 -1.96 21.90
C MET A 218 15.50 -3.02 22.96
N THR A 219 15.57 -2.64 24.23
CA THR A 219 15.07 -3.46 25.35
C THR A 219 13.55 -3.63 25.26
N ALA A 220 13.01 -4.63 25.97
CA ALA A 220 11.56 -4.83 26.05
C ALA A 220 10.83 -3.54 26.50
N ARG A 221 11.40 -2.83 27.49
CA ARG A 221 10.87 -1.57 28.00
C ARG A 221 10.81 -0.49 26.92
N GLU A 222 11.88 -0.31 26.15
CA GLU A 222 11.93 0.68 25.08
C GLU A 222 10.95 0.33 23.94
N LEU A 223 10.76 -0.96 23.64
CA LEU A 223 9.72 -1.40 22.70
C LEU A 223 8.31 -1.08 23.20
N VAL A 224 8.04 -1.28 24.49
CA VAL A 224 6.75 -0.90 25.11
C VAL A 224 6.54 0.62 25.05
N GLU A 225 7.55 1.43 25.36
CA GLU A 225 7.48 2.89 25.25
C GLU A 225 7.20 3.34 23.82
N ARG A 226 7.88 2.72 22.84
CA ARG A 226 7.65 2.97 21.42
C ARG A 226 6.24 2.56 21.00
N TYR A 227 5.74 1.43 21.49
CA TYR A 227 4.39 0.93 21.23
C TYR A 227 3.32 1.93 21.68
N VAL A 228 3.49 2.49 22.88
CA VAL A 228 2.59 3.52 23.44
C VAL A 228 2.64 4.77 22.56
N ALA A 229 3.83 5.28 22.25
CA ALA A 229 3.98 6.49 21.44
C ALA A 229 3.35 6.35 20.05
N ILE A 230 3.50 5.19 19.39
CA ILE A 230 2.87 4.91 18.09
C ILE A 230 1.34 4.87 18.24
N SER A 231 0.83 4.20 19.28
CA SER A 231 -0.61 4.07 19.52
C SER A 231 -1.28 5.40 19.88
N GLU A 232 -0.60 6.27 20.64
CA GLU A 232 -1.06 7.64 20.90
C GLU A 232 -1.06 8.49 19.62
N ALA A 233 -0.03 8.35 18.78
CA ALA A 233 -0.02 9.02 17.47
C ALA A 233 -1.12 8.49 16.53
N GLN A 234 -1.51 7.21 16.64
CA GLN A 234 -2.65 6.66 15.91
C GLN A 234 -3.95 7.29 16.38
N PHE A 235 -4.12 7.45 17.70
CA PHE A 235 -5.27 8.14 18.27
C PHE A 235 -5.41 9.55 17.69
N GLU A 236 -4.33 10.34 17.72
CA GLU A 236 -4.33 11.69 17.15
C GLU A 236 -4.63 11.72 15.66
N ALA A 237 -4.07 10.77 14.89
CA ALA A 237 -4.29 10.68 13.45
C ALA A 237 -5.75 10.30 13.12
N THR A 238 -6.35 9.40 13.90
CA THR A 238 -7.77 9.01 13.75
C THR A 238 -8.69 10.18 14.04
N GLU A 239 -8.45 10.96 15.10
CA GLU A 239 -9.24 12.16 15.43
C GLU A 239 -9.16 13.24 14.34
N ARG A 240 -8.10 13.23 13.53
CA ARG A 240 -7.89 14.15 12.40
C ARG A 240 -8.26 13.56 11.04
N GLU A 241 -8.81 12.34 11.02
CA GLU A 241 -9.14 11.60 9.80
C GLU A 241 -7.93 11.42 8.85
N GLU A 242 -6.70 11.39 9.39
CA GLU A 242 -5.44 11.21 8.67
C GLU A 242 -5.20 9.71 8.36
N ILE A 243 -6.08 9.10 7.54
CA ILE A 243 -6.10 7.65 7.28
C ILE A 243 -4.74 7.11 6.80
N ALA A 244 -4.05 7.84 5.92
CA ALA A 244 -2.72 7.45 5.43
C ALA A 244 -1.72 7.32 6.58
N ARG A 245 -1.75 8.25 7.53
CA ARG A 245 -0.89 8.24 8.71
C ARG A 245 -1.27 7.11 9.66
N VAL A 246 -2.57 6.86 9.90
CA VAL A 246 -3.05 5.74 10.71
C VAL A 246 -2.51 4.41 10.17
N ASN A 247 -2.57 4.20 8.85
CA ASN A 247 -2.08 2.99 8.19
C ASN A 247 -0.57 2.80 8.35
N ARG A 248 0.22 3.87 8.21
CA ARG A 248 1.68 3.78 8.45
C ARG A 248 2.01 3.45 9.90
N LEU A 249 1.37 4.16 10.84
CA LEU A 249 1.55 3.90 12.27
C LEU A 249 1.10 2.48 12.64
N PHE A 250 0.08 1.95 11.98
CA PHE A 250 -0.33 0.55 12.15
C PHE A 250 0.78 -0.41 11.77
N GLY A 251 1.42 -0.22 10.61
CA GLY A 251 2.56 -1.04 10.20
C GLY A 251 3.73 -1.00 11.19
N LEU A 252 4.05 0.19 11.70
CA LEU A 252 5.10 0.38 12.71
C LEU A 252 4.76 -0.31 14.04
N ARG A 253 3.51 -0.20 14.48
CA ARG A 253 3.00 -0.88 15.68
C ARG A 253 3.12 -2.40 15.54
N VAL A 254 2.72 -2.96 14.40
CA VAL A 254 2.82 -4.40 14.10
C VAL A 254 4.28 -4.86 14.10
N ALA A 255 5.21 -4.05 13.56
CA ALA A 255 6.64 -4.38 13.61
C ALA A 255 7.17 -4.49 15.05
N VAL A 256 6.69 -3.64 15.97
CA VAL A 256 7.01 -3.73 17.41
C VAL A 256 6.41 -5.01 18.03
N GLU A 257 5.18 -5.36 17.67
CA GLU A 257 4.53 -6.59 18.16
C GLU A 257 5.27 -7.85 17.72
N GLU A 258 5.67 -7.91 16.46
CA GLU A 258 6.43 -9.05 15.91
C GLU A 258 7.83 -9.14 16.50
N GLU A 259 8.50 -8.01 16.76
CA GLU A 259 9.77 -8.01 17.50
C GLU A 259 9.59 -8.55 18.92
N LEU A 260 8.57 -8.10 19.66
CA LEU A 260 8.28 -8.61 21.01
C LEU A 260 7.93 -10.10 20.98
N LYS A 261 7.16 -10.55 19.98
CA LYS A 261 6.76 -11.94 19.79
C LYS A 261 7.95 -12.86 19.49
N ARG A 262 8.90 -12.40 18.68
CA ARG A 262 10.11 -13.16 18.30
C ARG A 262 11.08 -13.40 19.45
N ARG A 263 10.99 -12.62 20.53
CA ARG A 263 11.86 -12.77 21.69
C ARG A 263 11.45 -13.93 22.58
N ASP A 264 12.42 -14.49 23.30
CA ASP A 264 12.21 -15.61 24.21
C ASP A 264 11.06 -15.35 25.19
N GLY A 265 10.13 -16.32 25.24
CA GLY A 265 8.97 -16.28 26.12
C GLY A 265 7.79 -15.41 25.66
N ASP A 266 7.79 -14.97 24.39
CA ASP A 266 6.82 -14.03 23.82
C ASP A 266 6.64 -12.77 24.68
N GLN A 267 7.49 -11.79 24.42
CA GLN A 267 7.53 -10.56 25.21
C GLN A 267 6.35 -9.62 24.95
N ARG A 268 5.34 -10.01 24.14
CA ARG A 268 4.05 -9.30 24.12
C ARG A 268 3.38 -9.28 25.49
N ARG A 269 3.76 -10.18 26.41
CA ARG A 269 3.42 -10.12 27.85
C ARG A 269 3.72 -8.76 28.48
N ALA A 270 4.75 -8.05 28.02
CA ALA A 270 5.12 -6.72 28.51
C ALA A 270 4.07 -5.64 28.17
N LEU A 271 3.14 -5.92 27.24
CA LEU A 271 2.04 -5.02 26.89
C LEU A 271 0.81 -5.18 27.81
N LEU A 272 0.73 -6.22 28.64
CA LEU A 272 -0.41 -6.47 29.53
C LEU A 272 -0.74 -5.29 30.49
N PRO A 273 0.22 -4.57 31.07
CA PRO A 273 -0.08 -3.39 31.88
C PRO A 273 -0.82 -2.29 31.09
N LEU A 274 -0.65 -2.23 29.77
CA LEU A 274 -1.29 -1.22 28.92
C LEU A 274 -2.80 -1.45 28.73
N LEU A 275 -3.34 -2.60 29.14
CA LEU A 275 -4.79 -2.85 29.14
C LEU A 275 -5.56 -1.86 30.03
N GLN A 276 -4.86 -1.19 30.96
CA GLN A 276 -5.42 -0.16 31.85
C GLN A 276 -4.98 1.27 31.45
N HIS A 277 -4.35 1.46 30.30
CA HIS A 277 -3.85 2.76 29.88
C HIS A 277 -4.99 3.78 29.68
N ARG A 278 -4.73 5.07 29.92
CA ARG A 278 -5.76 6.12 29.79
C ARG A 278 -6.25 6.34 28.35
N ASN A 279 -5.38 6.15 27.37
CA ASN A 279 -5.69 6.35 25.96
C ASN A 279 -6.38 5.11 25.37
N LEU A 280 -7.55 5.29 24.74
CA LEU A 280 -8.37 4.20 24.20
C LEU A 280 -7.68 3.40 23.10
N GLN A 281 -6.97 4.06 22.18
CA GLN A 281 -6.24 3.38 21.11
C GLN A 281 -5.12 2.50 21.70
N VAL A 282 -4.39 3.00 22.72
CA VAL A 282 -3.36 2.21 23.41
C VAL A 282 -3.97 0.95 24.04
N ARG A 283 -5.10 1.08 24.75
CA ARG A 283 -5.79 -0.09 25.34
C ARG A 283 -6.27 -1.07 24.29
N LEU A 284 -6.90 -0.57 23.21
CA LEU A 284 -7.44 -1.37 22.13
C LEU A 284 -6.31 -2.19 21.46
N ASN A 285 -5.24 -1.50 21.08
CA ASN A 285 -4.06 -2.09 20.48
C ASN A 285 -3.45 -3.17 21.38
N ALA A 286 -3.23 -2.85 22.67
CA ALA A 286 -2.68 -3.80 23.64
C ALA A 286 -3.58 -5.05 23.77
N ALA A 287 -4.90 -4.87 23.89
CA ALA A 287 -5.84 -5.98 23.99
C ALA A 287 -5.82 -6.87 22.75
N THR A 288 -5.70 -6.28 21.55
CA THR A 288 -5.52 -7.05 20.31
C THR A 288 -4.22 -7.83 20.31
N ALA A 289 -3.11 -7.22 20.72
CA ALA A 289 -1.78 -7.82 20.71
C ALA A 289 -1.62 -8.97 21.72
N THR A 290 -2.26 -8.86 22.90
CA THR A 290 -2.11 -9.80 24.01
C THR A 290 -3.21 -10.86 24.09
N ARG A 291 -4.16 -10.90 23.14
CA ARG A 291 -5.29 -11.85 23.18
C ARG A 291 -4.88 -13.33 23.16
N ALA A 292 -3.74 -13.67 22.56
CA ALA A 292 -3.19 -15.03 22.58
C ALA A 292 -2.43 -15.35 23.87
N ILE A 293 -2.01 -14.30 24.60
CA ILE A 293 -1.16 -14.39 25.79
C ILE A 293 -2.01 -14.47 27.06
N ASP A 294 -2.97 -13.56 27.20
CA ASP A 294 -3.98 -13.57 28.26
C ASP A 294 -5.34 -13.22 27.65
N PRO A 295 -6.06 -14.23 27.11
CA PRO A 295 -7.36 -14.03 26.47
C PRO A 295 -8.39 -13.40 27.42
N LYS A 296 -8.34 -13.75 28.71
CA LYS A 296 -9.31 -13.25 29.70
C LYS A 296 -9.08 -11.77 29.99
N ALA A 297 -7.83 -11.35 30.20
CA ALA A 297 -7.51 -9.94 30.41
C ALA A 297 -7.78 -9.10 29.16
N ALA A 298 -7.40 -9.59 27.98
CA ALA A 298 -7.68 -8.92 26.71
C ALA A 298 -9.19 -8.74 26.49
N ARG A 299 -10.00 -9.79 26.71
CA ARG A 299 -11.46 -9.72 26.58
C ARG A 299 -12.08 -8.67 27.51
N ARG A 300 -11.67 -8.65 28.79
CA ARG A 300 -12.15 -7.62 29.74
C ARG A 300 -11.81 -6.20 29.29
N ALA A 301 -10.62 -5.98 28.73
CA ALA A 301 -10.23 -4.67 28.21
C ALA A 301 -11.09 -4.27 26.99
N LEU A 302 -11.36 -5.21 26.07
CA LEU A 302 -12.25 -4.97 24.92
C LEU A 302 -13.68 -4.69 25.36
N ASP A 303 -14.23 -5.44 26.33
CA ASP A 303 -15.56 -5.20 26.91
C ASP A 303 -15.63 -3.77 27.51
N ALA A 304 -14.60 -3.37 28.26
CA ALA A 304 -14.51 -2.03 28.84
C ALA A 304 -14.41 -0.91 27.77
N ILE A 305 -13.74 -1.17 26.63
CA ILE A 305 -13.70 -0.21 25.50
C ILE A 305 -15.06 -0.15 24.82
N ALA A 306 -15.70 -1.29 24.54
CA ALA A 306 -17.00 -1.36 23.90
C ALA A 306 -18.08 -0.60 24.70
N ALA A 307 -18.01 -0.68 26.04
CA ALA A 307 -18.90 0.00 26.97
C ALA A 307 -18.71 1.54 27.02
N THR A 308 -17.61 2.08 26.48
CA THR A 308 -17.43 3.55 26.43
C THR A 308 -18.36 4.24 25.43
N HIS A 309 -18.87 3.49 24.44
CA HIS A 309 -19.60 4.02 23.29
C HIS A 309 -18.85 5.07 22.46
N TRP A 310 -17.55 5.28 22.69
CA TRP A 310 -16.75 6.23 21.92
C TRP A 310 -16.33 5.61 20.58
N MET A 311 -16.92 6.11 19.49
CA MET A 311 -16.57 5.68 18.13
C MET A 311 -15.28 6.37 17.64
N PRO A 312 -14.45 5.71 16.80
CA PRO A 312 -14.63 4.36 16.25
C PRO A 312 -14.24 3.21 17.19
N TYR A 313 -13.53 3.49 18.29
CA TYR A 313 -12.93 2.48 19.17
C TYR A 313 -13.93 1.44 19.73
N ALA A 314 -15.12 1.89 20.13
CA ALA A 314 -16.16 0.99 20.62
C ALA A 314 -16.70 0.04 19.54
N ALA A 315 -16.74 0.47 18.28
CA ALA A 315 -17.10 -0.40 17.16
C ALA A 315 -16.03 -1.47 16.91
N ASP A 316 -14.76 -1.07 16.89
CA ASP A 316 -13.63 -2.00 16.70
C ASP A 316 -13.57 -3.04 17.81
N ALA A 317 -13.72 -2.62 19.07
CA ALA A 317 -13.75 -3.53 20.20
C ALA A 317 -14.89 -4.55 20.11
N ARG A 318 -16.10 -4.12 19.71
CA ARG A 318 -17.25 -5.03 19.48
C ARG A 318 -16.98 -6.00 18.34
N GLY A 319 -16.36 -5.55 17.26
CA GLY A 319 -15.96 -6.42 16.14
C GLY A 319 -14.98 -7.50 16.58
N LEU A 320 -13.98 -7.13 17.39
CA LEU A 320 -13.01 -8.08 17.95
C LEU A 320 -13.65 -9.07 18.91
N LEU A 321 -14.53 -8.64 19.80
CA LEU A 321 -15.28 -9.51 20.73
C LEU A 321 -16.12 -10.54 19.97
N ARG A 322 -16.86 -10.09 18.94
CA ARG A 322 -17.63 -11.00 18.09
C ARG A 322 -16.73 -12.06 17.45
N GLY A 323 -15.57 -11.66 16.91
CA GLY A 323 -14.64 -12.62 16.32
C GLY A 323 -14.00 -13.59 17.33
N LEU A 324 -13.90 -13.20 18.61
CA LEU A 324 -13.51 -14.12 19.68
C LEU A 324 -14.62 -15.13 20.00
N ASP A 325 -15.87 -14.65 20.12
CA ASP A 325 -17.03 -15.50 20.43
C ASP A 325 -17.36 -16.49 19.29
N GLU A 326 -17.11 -16.09 18.03
CA GLU A 326 -17.27 -16.92 16.83
C GLU A 326 -16.08 -17.86 16.57
N GLY A 327 -15.03 -17.80 17.39
CA GLY A 327 -13.84 -18.64 17.24
C GLY A 327 -12.98 -18.34 16.00
N MET A 328 -13.19 -17.19 15.35
CA MET A 328 -12.38 -16.75 14.18
C MET A 328 -10.91 -16.49 14.56
N PHE A 329 -10.66 -16.13 15.82
CA PHE A 329 -9.31 -15.90 16.32
C PHE A 329 -8.89 -17.05 17.24
N ARG A 330 -8.25 -18.06 16.68
CA ARG A 330 -7.59 -19.10 17.49
C ARG A 330 -6.28 -18.55 18.05
N PRO A 331 -5.96 -18.81 19.33
CA PRO A 331 -4.63 -18.53 19.85
C PRO A 331 -3.63 -19.40 19.08
N GLY A 332 -2.63 -18.74 18.47
CA GLY A 332 -1.50 -19.37 17.81
C GLY A 332 -0.22 -18.92 18.47
#